data_AF-A0A7J6T184-F1
#
_entry.id   AF-A0A7J6T184-F1
#
_cell.length_a   1.000
_cell.length_b   1.000
_cell.length_c   1.000
_cell.angle_alpha   90.00
_cell.angle_beta   90.00
_cell.angle_gamma   90.00
#
_symmetry.space_group_name_H-M   'P 1'
#
loop_
_entity.id
_entity.type
_entity.pdbx_description
1 polymer ?
#
loop_
_entity_poly.entity_id
_entity_poly.type
_entity_poly.pdbx_seq_one_letter_code
_entity_poly.pdbx_strand_id
1 'polypeptide(L)'
;MLNSYSGWTTVACGFMLSNTILIIAGSLIGSSGAILSYIMCKGMNRSFTSVILGGFGVEEGHTVEVTGTITETNIDEVADKMINGQSVIIVPGYGMAVARCQQTVAGIADCLRTHGVKVQFAIHPVAGRLPGHMNVLLAEANVPYDIVKEMDEINPEFPETDVSLVIGANDIVNPMAVEDLSSPIGGMPVLEVWKAKMCVVMKRSMATGYSGIENPLFYKDNTRMLFGNAHEKTQELLAALQGLAKEKKVTTKNDASTPLLAEEKKPEPEKVKEYPPALKTIGVLDETKNSDETRVAIAPNVVSKFRDMGFAFVMERGCGDKASFPDRYYAVEGCKLVDTPEEVYKAADVIIKINTLTDQDFSNLRRGQVVVTYLWPAFNPELLKTLAAK
;
A
#
# COMPACT_ATOMS: atom_id res chain seq x y z
N MET A 1 14.44 -11.53 -8.95
CA MET A 1 15.13 -12.43 -9.87
C MET A 1 14.17 -13.13 -10.84
N LEU A 2 13.25 -13.99 -10.40
CA LEU A 2 12.35 -14.72 -11.33
C LEU A 2 11.53 -13.80 -12.25
N ASN A 3 11.16 -12.60 -11.77
CA ASN A 3 10.54 -11.57 -12.61
C ASN A 3 11.45 -11.07 -13.76
N SER A 4 12.78 -11.05 -13.56
CA SER A 4 13.71 -10.75 -14.65
C SER A 4 13.76 -11.92 -15.65
N TYR A 5 13.77 -13.15 -15.15
CA TYR A 5 13.83 -14.35 -15.99
C TYR A 5 12.58 -14.53 -16.84
N SER A 6 11.38 -14.22 -16.34
CA SER A 6 10.18 -14.20 -17.17
C SER A 6 10.30 -13.21 -18.33
N GLY A 7 10.91 -12.04 -18.10
CA GLY A 7 11.25 -11.07 -19.15
C GLY A 7 12.19 -11.64 -20.21
N TRP A 8 13.32 -12.22 -19.81
CA TRP A 8 14.29 -12.80 -20.75
C TRP A 8 13.74 -14.02 -21.51
N THR A 9 12.90 -14.84 -20.88
CA THR A 9 12.16 -15.91 -21.56
C THR A 9 11.20 -15.33 -22.60
N THR A 10 10.53 -14.22 -22.30
CA THR A 10 9.66 -13.52 -23.26
C THR A 10 10.45 -12.98 -24.45
N VAL A 11 11.67 -12.47 -24.22
CA VAL A 11 12.59 -12.08 -25.30
C VAL A 11 12.95 -13.28 -26.18
N ALA A 12 13.30 -14.42 -25.59
CA ALA A 12 13.64 -15.63 -26.33
C ALA A 12 12.45 -16.13 -27.18
N CYS A 13 11.24 -16.12 -26.62
CA CYS A 13 10.01 -16.40 -27.38
C CYS A 13 9.79 -15.38 -28.51
N GLY A 14 10.09 -14.10 -28.26
CA GLY A 14 10.02 -13.04 -29.26
C GLY A 14 10.96 -13.29 -30.45
N PHE A 15 12.21 -13.70 -30.20
CA PHE A 15 13.12 -14.11 -31.27
C PHE A 15 12.63 -15.35 -32.02
N MET A 16 12.17 -16.38 -31.30
CA MET A 16 11.66 -17.62 -31.90
C MET A 16 10.46 -17.37 -32.82
N LEU A 17 9.59 -16.43 -32.46
CA LEU A 17 8.39 -16.06 -33.23
C LEU A 17 8.60 -14.89 -34.19
N SER A 18 9.82 -14.35 -34.28
CA SER A 18 10.12 -13.11 -35.02
C SER A 18 9.18 -11.95 -34.68
N ASN A 19 8.79 -11.82 -33.40
CA ASN A 19 7.85 -10.83 -32.90
C ASN A 19 8.57 -9.73 -32.11
N THR A 20 8.69 -8.55 -32.71
CA THR A 20 9.38 -7.38 -32.14
C THR A 20 8.72 -6.86 -30.85
N ILE A 21 7.40 -6.95 -30.72
CA ILE A 21 6.69 -6.48 -29.51
C ILE A 21 7.08 -7.34 -28.31
N LEU A 22 7.15 -8.67 -28.48
CA LEU A 22 7.58 -9.58 -27.42
C LEU A 22 9.05 -9.34 -27.02
N ILE A 23 9.91 -9.02 -27.99
CA ILE A 23 11.31 -8.67 -27.71
C ILE A 23 11.36 -7.39 -26.86
N ILE A 24 10.68 -6.33 -27.27
CA ILE A 24 10.68 -5.04 -26.56
C ILE A 24 10.08 -5.19 -25.16
N ALA A 25 8.89 -5.78 -25.04
CA ALA A 25 8.21 -5.97 -23.76
C ALA A 25 9.02 -6.89 -22.84
N GLY A 26 9.55 -7.99 -23.36
CA GLY A 26 10.40 -8.91 -22.61
C GLY A 26 11.68 -8.23 -22.09
N SER A 27 12.36 -7.42 -22.91
CA SER A 27 13.55 -6.68 -22.51
C SER A 27 13.25 -5.66 -21.41
N LEU A 28 12.11 -4.98 -21.48
CA LEU A 28 11.67 -4.03 -20.45
C LEU A 28 11.41 -4.74 -19.12
N ILE A 29 10.69 -5.87 -19.13
CA ILE A 29 10.42 -6.68 -17.94
C ILE A 29 11.74 -7.25 -17.37
N GLY A 30 12.60 -7.78 -18.24
CA GLY A 30 13.87 -8.40 -17.88
C GLY A 30 14.83 -7.43 -17.19
N SER A 31 15.04 -6.26 -17.78
CA SER A 31 15.87 -5.19 -17.23
C SER A 31 15.31 -4.63 -15.93
N SER A 32 14.00 -4.31 -15.88
CA SER A 32 13.32 -3.83 -14.67
C SER A 32 13.46 -4.81 -13.50
N GLY A 33 13.19 -6.10 -13.75
CA GLY A 33 13.33 -7.14 -12.74
C GLY A 33 14.77 -7.32 -12.23
N ALA A 34 15.78 -7.10 -13.09
CA ALA A 34 17.20 -7.16 -12.71
C ALA A 34 17.59 -5.97 -11.84
N ILE A 35 17.23 -4.74 -12.25
CA ILE A 35 17.48 -3.50 -11.50
C ILE A 35 16.81 -3.58 -10.12
N LEU A 36 15.55 -4.01 -10.06
CA LEU A 36 14.83 -4.18 -8.80
C LEU A 36 15.53 -5.19 -7.88
N SER A 37 16.02 -6.31 -8.44
CA SER A 37 16.78 -7.29 -7.67
C SER A 37 18.08 -6.70 -7.10
N TYR A 38 18.78 -5.88 -7.89
CA TYR A 38 19.98 -5.18 -7.45
C TYR A 38 19.69 -4.19 -6.32
N ILE A 39 18.65 -3.36 -6.45
CA ILE A 39 18.25 -2.39 -5.42
C ILE A 39 17.90 -3.11 -4.11
N MET A 40 17.16 -4.22 -4.17
CA MET A 40 16.84 -5.02 -2.98
C MET A 40 18.10 -5.62 -2.33
N CYS A 41 19.03 -6.17 -3.13
CA CYS A 41 20.30 -6.69 -2.62
C CYS A 41 21.12 -5.60 -1.92
N LYS A 42 21.22 -4.41 -2.55
CA LYS A 42 21.90 -3.25 -1.97
C LYS A 42 21.23 -2.77 -0.68
N GLY A 43 19.89 -2.74 -0.64
CA GLY A 43 19.13 -2.38 0.56
C GLY A 43 19.26 -3.37 1.72
N MET A 44 19.65 -4.62 1.45
CA MET A 44 19.97 -5.63 2.47
C MET A 44 21.46 -5.66 2.83
N ASN A 45 22.29 -4.85 2.16
CA ASN A 45 23.76 -4.97 2.17
C ASN A 45 24.25 -6.41 1.91
N ARG A 46 23.64 -7.11 0.94
CA ARG A 46 24.05 -8.45 0.53
C ARG A 46 24.34 -8.51 -0.96
N SER A 47 25.36 -9.25 -1.35
CA SER A 47 25.65 -9.49 -2.76
C SER A 47 24.59 -10.40 -3.39
N PHE A 48 24.30 -10.20 -4.67
CA PHE A 48 23.33 -11.01 -5.41
C PHE A 48 23.68 -12.51 -5.37
N THR A 49 24.97 -12.85 -5.45
CA THR A 49 25.46 -14.23 -5.37
C THR A 49 25.19 -14.84 -4.00
N SER A 50 25.40 -14.11 -2.90
CA SER A 50 25.10 -14.56 -1.53
C SER A 50 23.62 -14.86 -1.33
N VAL A 51 22.73 -14.06 -1.94
CA VAL A 51 21.27 -14.25 -1.83
C VAL A 51 20.82 -15.50 -2.59
N ILE A 52 21.35 -15.77 -3.78
CA ILE A 52 20.96 -16.92 -4.61
C ILE A 52 21.57 -18.24 -4.13
N LEU A 53 22.85 -18.23 -3.73
CA LEU A 53 23.58 -19.44 -3.33
C LEU A 53 23.43 -19.78 -1.84
N GLY A 54 22.56 -19.07 -1.12
CA GLY A 54 22.22 -19.40 0.27
C GLY A 54 23.38 -19.22 1.24
N GLY A 55 24.04 -18.06 1.22
CA GLY A 55 24.99 -17.70 2.28
C GLY A 55 26.29 -18.52 2.30
N PHE A 56 26.77 -19.03 1.16
CA PHE A 56 28.17 -19.47 1.06
C PHE A 56 29.11 -18.29 1.36
N GLY A 57 29.72 -18.29 2.55
CA GLY A 57 30.74 -17.32 2.97
C GLY A 57 30.26 -16.16 3.85
N VAL A 58 29.05 -16.21 4.43
CA VAL A 58 28.75 -15.34 5.59
C VAL A 58 29.24 -16.11 6.81
N GLU A 59 30.36 -15.68 7.39
CA GLU A 59 30.80 -16.19 8.70
C GLU A 59 29.64 -16.08 9.68
N GLU A 60 29.45 -17.07 10.56
CA GLU A 60 28.49 -16.99 11.65
C GLU A 60 28.82 -15.75 12.49
N GLY A 61 28.13 -14.64 12.19
CA GLY A 61 28.33 -13.38 12.88
C GLY A 61 28.10 -13.59 14.38
N HIS A 62 28.98 -13.03 15.20
CA HIS A 62 28.86 -13.11 16.63
C HIS A 62 27.53 -12.53 17.08
N THR A 63 26.71 -13.32 17.79
CA THR A 63 25.55 -12.82 18.52
C THR A 63 26.05 -12.20 19.81
N VAL A 64 26.14 -10.87 19.85
CA VAL A 64 26.41 -10.14 21.08
C VAL A 64 25.17 -10.24 21.98
N GLU A 65 25.36 -10.68 23.22
CA GLU A 65 24.29 -10.74 24.20
C GLU A 65 23.88 -9.31 24.58
N VAL A 66 22.64 -8.94 24.27
CA VAL A 66 22.15 -7.59 24.50
C VAL A 66 21.78 -7.45 25.98
N THR A 67 22.56 -6.64 26.70
CA THR A 67 22.32 -6.37 28.12
C THR A 67 21.57 -5.06 28.30
N GLY A 68 20.47 -5.08 29.05
CA GLY A 68 19.69 -3.88 29.37
C GLY A 68 18.34 -4.20 30.00
N THR A 69 17.66 -3.18 30.52
CA THR A 69 16.29 -3.30 31.03
C THR A 69 15.31 -2.74 30.01
N ILE A 70 14.26 -3.51 29.72
CA ILE A 70 13.19 -3.08 28.81
C ILE A 70 12.27 -2.12 29.56
N THR A 71 11.95 -0.99 28.93
CA THR A 71 10.94 -0.07 29.45
C THR A 71 9.65 -0.24 28.67
N GLU A 72 8.62 -0.82 29.30
CA GLU A 72 7.27 -0.92 28.73
C GLU A 72 6.51 0.41 28.89
N THR A 73 5.63 0.73 27.94
CA THR A 73 4.74 1.90 28.00
C THR A 73 3.30 1.50 27.72
N ASN A 74 2.37 2.42 27.95
CA ASN A 74 0.95 2.25 27.72
C ASN A 74 0.45 3.21 26.62
N ILE A 75 -0.79 2.98 26.16
CA ILE A 75 -1.39 3.74 25.07
C ILE A 75 -1.58 5.21 25.44
N ASP A 76 -1.99 5.50 26.67
CA ASP A 76 -2.31 6.87 27.10
C ASP A 76 -1.06 7.76 27.12
N GLU A 77 0.07 7.25 27.63
CA GLU A 77 1.34 7.95 27.63
C GLU A 77 1.82 8.23 26.19
N VAL A 78 1.75 7.23 25.31
CA VAL A 78 2.14 7.39 23.90
C VAL A 78 1.23 8.41 23.20
N ALA A 79 -0.09 8.32 23.39
CA ALA A 79 -1.05 9.24 22.81
C ALA A 79 -0.81 10.69 23.26
N ASP A 80 -0.59 10.91 24.56
CA ASP A 80 -0.30 12.22 25.13
C ASP A 80 0.99 12.82 24.53
N LYS A 81 2.07 12.03 24.46
CA LYS A 81 3.33 12.48 23.86
C LYS A 81 3.19 12.80 22.38
N MET A 82 2.46 12.00 21.62
CA MET A 82 2.26 12.21 20.19
C MET A 82 1.41 13.46 19.90
N ILE A 83 0.33 13.70 20.66
CA ILE A 83 -0.58 14.84 20.42
C ILE A 83 -0.08 16.17 21.01
N ASN A 84 0.83 16.12 21.98
CA ASN A 84 1.51 17.30 22.53
C ASN A 84 2.84 17.60 21.83
N GLY A 85 3.37 16.65 21.06
CA GLY A 85 4.58 16.83 20.26
C GLY A 85 4.36 17.74 19.05
N GLN A 86 5.46 18.18 18.45
CA GLN A 86 5.46 18.96 17.21
C GLN A 86 5.67 18.07 15.98
N SER A 87 6.35 16.93 16.17
CA SER A 87 6.76 16.05 15.08
C SER A 87 6.68 14.57 15.44
N VAL A 88 6.11 13.78 14.52
CA VAL A 88 5.97 12.33 14.65
C VAL A 88 6.40 11.67 13.36
N ILE A 89 7.33 10.71 13.46
CA ILE A 89 7.69 9.85 12.33
C ILE A 89 7.13 8.46 12.58
N ILE A 90 6.36 7.93 11.63
CA ILE A 90 5.81 6.57 11.67
C ILE A 90 6.66 5.67 10.79
N VAL A 91 7.14 4.56 11.35
CA VAL A 91 7.99 3.58 10.67
C VAL A 91 7.21 2.27 10.51
N PRO A 92 6.53 2.06 9.37
CA PRO A 92 5.76 0.85 9.13
C PRO A 92 6.68 -0.33 8.78
N GLY A 93 6.39 -1.49 9.36
CA GLY A 93 7.08 -2.74 9.10
C GLY A 93 6.14 -3.88 8.69
N TYR A 94 6.71 -5.08 8.57
CA TYR A 94 5.95 -6.26 8.16
C TYR A 94 4.79 -6.60 9.10
N GLY A 95 4.93 -6.33 10.41
CA GLY A 95 3.85 -6.55 11.37
C GLY A 95 2.59 -5.73 11.07
N MET A 96 2.72 -4.54 10.49
CA MET A 96 1.58 -3.74 10.01
C MET A 96 0.82 -4.46 8.89
N ALA A 97 1.55 -5.03 7.92
CA ALA A 97 0.97 -5.79 6.81
C ALA A 97 0.27 -7.06 7.27
N VAL A 98 0.89 -7.81 8.20
CA VAL A 98 0.30 -9.03 8.78
C VAL A 98 -0.97 -8.71 9.55
N ALA A 99 -0.99 -7.61 10.29
CA ALA A 99 -2.14 -7.18 11.08
C ALA A 99 -3.21 -6.40 10.27
N ARG A 100 -2.93 -6.08 9.00
CA ARG A 100 -3.81 -5.30 8.11
C ARG A 100 -4.35 -4.02 8.76
N CYS A 101 -3.47 -3.27 9.41
CA CYS A 101 -3.85 -2.06 10.16
C CYS A 101 -3.48 -0.74 9.46
N GLN A 102 -3.17 -0.77 8.15
CA GLN A 102 -2.79 0.41 7.37
C GLN A 102 -3.83 1.55 7.42
N GLN A 103 -5.13 1.21 7.40
CA GLN A 103 -6.22 2.19 7.50
C GLN A 103 -6.23 2.89 8.86
N THR A 104 -6.04 2.12 9.94
CA THR A 104 -5.97 2.68 11.31
C THR A 104 -4.75 3.58 11.47
N VAL A 105 -3.60 3.17 10.93
CA VAL A 105 -2.37 3.97 10.95
C VAL A 105 -2.52 5.27 10.16
N ALA A 106 -3.19 5.24 9.01
CA ALA A 106 -3.54 6.45 8.26
C ALA A 106 -4.45 7.37 9.10
N GLY A 107 -5.46 6.82 9.78
CA GLY A 107 -6.31 7.56 10.71
C GLY A 107 -5.54 8.21 11.87
N ILE A 108 -4.51 7.56 12.40
CA ILE A 108 -3.61 8.14 13.41
C ILE A 108 -2.88 9.35 12.83
N ALA A 109 -2.29 9.19 11.65
CA ALA A 109 -1.58 10.28 10.97
C ALA A 109 -2.50 11.48 10.69
N ASP A 110 -3.71 11.24 10.20
CA ASP A 110 -4.69 12.29 9.92
C ASP A 110 -5.17 12.98 11.20
N CYS A 111 -5.39 12.21 12.27
CA CYS A 111 -5.75 12.75 13.58
C CYS A 111 -4.67 13.73 14.07
N LEU A 112 -3.41 13.31 14.05
CA LEU A 112 -2.27 14.13 14.49
C LEU A 112 -2.07 15.37 13.60
N ARG A 113 -2.15 15.22 12.27
CA ARG A 113 -2.03 16.33 11.32
C ARG A 113 -3.12 17.37 11.49
N THR A 114 -4.35 16.95 11.78
CA THR A 114 -5.48 17.86 12.08
C THR A 114 -5.22 18.70 13.34
N HIS A 115 -4.34 18.24 14.23
CA HIS A 115 -3.93 18.96 15.45
C HIS A 115 -2.61 19.71 15.28
N GLY A 116 -2.13 19.88 14.05
CA GLY A 116 -0.93 20.67 13.74
C GLY A 116 0.39 19.94 13.97
N VAL A 117 0.37 18.64 14.28
CA VAL A 117 1.58 17.83 14.41
C VAL A 117 2.11 17.49 13.02
N LYS A 118 3.41 17.69 12.78
CA LYS A 118 4.07 17.27 11.55
C LYS A 118 4.22 15.75 11.56
N VAL A 119 3.45 15.05 10.72
CA VAL A 119 3.53 13.59 10.60
C VAL A 119 4.17 13.20 9.28
N GLN A 120 5.17 12.32 9.34
CA GLN A 120 5.82 11.72 8.16
C GLN A 120 5.91 10.21 8.32
N PHE A 121 5.86 9.49 7.21
CA PHE A 121 6.13 8.06 7.14
C PHE A 121 7.54 7.82 6.63
N ALA A 122 8.31 7.01 7.35
CA ALA A 122 9.67 6.63 6.99
C ALA A 122 9.70 5.23 6.40
N ILE A 123 10.01 5.12 5.11
CA ILE A 123 10.00 3.85 4.39
C ILE A 123 11.41 3.31 4.21
N HIS A 124 11.63 2.11 4.71
CA HIS A 124 12.84 1.36 4.41
C HIS A 124 12.67 0.62 3.07
N PRO A 125 13.69 0.59 2.18
CA PRO A 125 13.57 -0.05 0.86
C PRO A 125 13.13 -1.52 0.91
N VAL A 126 13.55 -2.24 1.95
CA VAL A 126 13.20 -3.66 2.16
C VAL A 126 12.17 -3.88 3.28
N ALA A 127 11.40 -2.85 3.66
CA ALA A 127 10.31 -3.02 4.62
C ALA A 127 9.25 -3.99 4.07
N GLY A 128 8.94 -5.04 4.84
CA GLY A 128 7.92 -6.02 4.50
C GLY A 128 8.47 -7.31 3.88
N ARG A 129 7.86 -7.72 2.77
CA ARG A 129 8.15 -8.98 2.04
C ARG A 129 8.15 -8.84 0.52
N LEU A 130 7.86 -7.64 0.02
CA LEU A 130 7.81 -7.29 -1.39
C LEU A 130 8.49 -5.93 -1.56
N PRO A 131 9.16 -5.66 -2.68
CA PRO A 131 9.67 -4.31 -2.95
C PRO A 131 8.52 -3.31 -2.97
N GLY A 132 8.65 -2.21 -2.22
CA GLY A 132 7.60 -1.19 -2.10
C GLY A 132 6.34 -1.65 -1.37
N HIS A 133 6.40 -2.74 -0.59
CA HIS A 133 5.23 -3.29 0.12
C HIS A 133 4.52 -2.21 0.97
N MET A 134 5.28 -1.43 1.75
CA MET A 134 4.68 -0.39 2.59
C MET A 134 4.05 0.73 1.75
N ASN A 135 4.69 1.16 0.66
CA ASN A 135 4.14 2.19 -0.23
C ASN A 135 2.78 1.79 -0.80
N VAL A 136 2.62 0.52 -1.20
CA VAL A 136 1.34 0.01 -1.71
C VAL A 136 0.25 0.02 -0.63
N LEU A 137 0.56 -0.43 0.59
CA LEU A 137 -0.41 -0.44 1.69
C LEU A 137 -0.80 0.97 2.14
N LEU A 138 0.15 1.89 2.17
CA LEU A 138 -0.12 3.29 2.49
C LEU A 138 -0.94 3.97 1.38
N ALA A 139 -0.68 3.65 0.11
CA ALA A 139 -1.49 4.12 -1.00
C ALA A 139 -2.92 3.55 -0.97
N GLU A 140 -3.10 2.28 -0.59
CA GLU A 140 -4.41 1.67 -0.35
C GLU A 140 -5.17 2.38 0.78
N ALA A 141 -4.45 2.85 1.80
CA ALA A 141 -4.97 3.65 2.89
C ALA A 141 -5.12 5.15 2.57
N ASN A 142 -4.97 5.55 1.30
CA ASN A 142 -5.04 6.95 0.84
C ASN A 142 -4.10 7.90 1.58
N VAL A 143 -2.96 7.42 2.06
CA VAL A 143 -1.93 8.27 2.68
C VAL A 143 -1.30 9.16 1.60
N PRO A 144 -1.26 10.49 1.79
CA PRO A 144 -0.66 11.40 0.82
C PRO A 144 0.83 11.12 0.58
N TYR A 145 1.25 11.13 -0.69
CA TYR A 145 2.64 10.81 -1.05
C TYR A 145 3.67 11.83 -0.53
N ASP A 146 3.27 13.07 -0.27
CA ASP A 146 4.15 14.14 0.22
C ASP A 146 4.69 13.87 1.63
N ILE A 147 3.91 13.15 2.45
CA ILE A 147 4.30 12.76 3.81
C ILE A 147 4.96 11.38 3.86
N VAL A 148 5.07 10.66 2.74
CA VAL A 148 5.79 9.38 2.66
C VAL A 148 7.20 9.66 2.15
N LYS A 149 8.21 9.42 2.99
CA LYS A 149 9.63 9.68 2.71
C LYS A 149 10.42 8.39 2.68
N GLU A 150 11.35 8.32 1.74
CA GLU A 150 12.32 7.23 1.68
C GLU A 150 13.39 7.41 2.77
N MET A 151 14.02 6.31 3.18
CA MET A 151 14.99 6.27 4.28
C MET A 151 16.09 7.34 4.20
N ASP A 152 16.68 7.55 3.02
CA ASP A 152 17.79 8.50 2.84
C ASP A 152 17.34 9.96 3.03
N GLU A 153 16.07 10.25 2.76
CA GLU A 153 15.48 11.59 2.92
C GLU A 153 15.10 11.89 4.37
N ILE A 154 14.60 10.87 5.09
CA ILE A 154 14.01 11.03 6.42
C ILE A 154 15.02 10.82 7.56
N ASN A 155 16.10 10.06 7.34
CA ASN A 155 17.10 9.78 8.39
C ASN A 155 17.68 11.06 9.05
N PRO A 156 18.02 12.12 8.30
CA PRO A 156 18.47 13.39 8.87
C PRO A 156 17.44 14.11 9.76
N GLU A 157 16.15 13.77 9.66
CA GLU A 157 15.07 14.41 10.43
C GLU A 157 14.83 13.75 11.80
N PHE A 158 15.31 12.52 12.04
CA PHE A 158 15.10 11.81 13.32
C PHE A 158 15.60 12.59 14.56
N PRO A 159 16.77 13.25 14.56
CA PRO A 159 17.25 14.00 15.74
C PRO A 159 16.28 15.09 16.24
N GLU A 160 15.55 15.74 15.33
CA GLU A 160 14.59 16.79 15.66
C GLU A 160 13.19 16.23 15.98
N THR A 161 12.98 14.92 15.77
CA THR A 161 11.68 14.28 15.90
C THR A 161 11.34 13.99 17.36
N ASP A 162 10.14 14.37 17.80
CA ASP A 162 9.70 14.15 19.18
C ASP A 162 9.37 12.68 19.45
N VAL A 163 8.60 12.05 18.55
CA VAL A 163 8.22 10.65 18.68
C VAL A 163 8.44 9.90 17.37
N SER A 164 9.22 8.82 17.41
CA SER A 164 9.30 7.81 16.35
C SER A 164 8.43 6.61 16.74
N LEU A 165 7.38 6.33 15.97
CA LEU A 165 6.47 5.20 16.18
C LEU A 165 6.79 4.07 15.20
N VAL A 166 7.42 3.01 15.70
CA VAL A 166 7.78 1.82 14.94
C VAL A 166 6.67 0.77 15.03
N ILE A 167 6.08 0.40 13.89
CA ILE A 167 4.93 -0.51 13.85
C ILE A 167 5.33 -1.83 13.17
N GLY A 168 5.66 -2.83 13.97
CA GLY A 168 5.93 -4.18 13.44
C GLY A 168 7.18 -4.28 12.57
N ALA A 169 8.14 -3.38 12.75
CA ALA A 169 9.49 -3.46 12.18
C ALA A 169 10.48 -3.97 13.24
N ASN A 170 11.55 -4.65 12.78
CA ASN A 170 12.62 -5.12 13.65
C ASN A 170 13.99 -4.89 13.00
N ASP A 171 14.35 -5.69 11.99
CA ASP A 171 15.70 -5.64 11.40
C ASP A 171 16.02 -4.28 10.75
N ILE A 172 15.04 -3.65 10.11
CA ILE A 172 15.20 -2.36 9.42
C ILE A 172 15.39 -1.15 10.35
N VAL A 173 15.23 -1.36 11.66
CA VAL A 173 15.46 -0.35 12.72
C VAL A 173 16.50 -0.84 13.72
N ASN A 174 17.26 -1.90 13.40
CA ASN A 174 18.23 -2.50 14.32
C ASN A 174 19.56 -1.73 14.29
N PRO A 175 19.99 -1.10 15.40
CA PRO A 175 21.23 -0.34 15.48
C PRO A 175 22.48 -1.17 15.20
N MET A 176 22.43 -2.50 15.41
CA MET A 176 23.58 -3.38 15.16
C MET A 176 24.07 -3.34 13.72
N ALA A 177 23.19 -2.99 12.77
CA ALA A 177 23.61 -2.81 11.39
C ALA A 177 24.67 -1.71 11.22
N VAL A 178 24.70 -0.72 12.13
CA VAL A 178 25.65 0.40 12.13
C VAL A 178 26.71 0.24 13.22
N GLU A 179 26.31 -0.23 14.40
CA GLU A 179 27.17 -0.34 15.58
C GLU A 179 28.16 -1.53 15.49
N ASP A 180 27.82 -2.61 14.79
CA ASP A 180 28.65 -3.80 14.65
C ASP A 180 28.67 -4.36 13.21
N LEU A 181 29.74 -4.05 12.48
CA LEU A 181 29.96 -4.54 11.13
C LEU A 181 30.22 -6.06 11.05
N SER A 182 30.53 -6.71 12.16
CA SER A 182 30.71 -8.17 12.23
C SER A 182 29.38 -8.92 12.39
N SER A 183 28.30 -8.20 12.69
CA SER A 183 26.97 -8.80 12.80
C SER A 183 26.43 -9.27 11.44
N PRO A 184 25.49 -10.24 11.40
CA PRO A 184 24.92 -10.70 10.13
C PRO A 184 24.12 -9.63 9.35
N ILE A 185 23.81 -8.49 9.98
CA ILE A 185 23.18 -7.32 9.36
C ILE A 185 24.13 -6.12 9.27
N GLY A 186 25.43 -6.30 9.58
CA GLY A 186 26.44 -5.27 9.56
C GLY A 186 26.53 -4.58 8.19
N GLY A 187 26.50 -3.25 8.21
CA GLY A 187 26.50 -2.40 7.02
C GLY A 187 25.16 -2.32 6.28
N MET A 188 24.10 -2.99 6.75
CA MET A 188 22.75 -2.76 6.23
C MET A 188 22.34 -1.32 6.55
N PRO A 189 21.93 -0.51 5.56
CA PRO A 189 21.37 0.80 5.88
C PRO A 189 20.07 0.57 6.66
N VAL A 190 19.82 1.38 7.68
CA VAL A 190 18.65 1.24 8.58
C VAL A 190 18.05 2.59 8.87
N LEU A 191 16.79 2.58 9.33
CA LEU A 191 16.14 3.77 9.86
C LEU A 191 16.64 4.02 11.29
N GLU A 192 17.29 5.16 11.50
CA GLU A 192 17.96 5.51 12.76
C GLU A 192 16.99 6.06 13.82
N VAL A 193 15.92 5.30 14.06
CA VAL A 193 14.79 5.69 14.92
C VAL A 193 15.18 6.04 16.35
N TRP A 194 16.31 5.51 16.82
CA TRP A 194 16.87 5.80 18.15
C TRP A 194 17.42 7.22 18.29
N LYS A 195 17.56 7.97 17.19
CA LYS A 195 17.96 9.39 17.24
C LYS A 195 16.80 10.31 17.62
N ALA A 196 15.54 9.85 17.55
CA ALA A 196 14.39 10.62 18.02
C ALA A 196 14.41 10.81 19.55
N LYS A 197 13.73 11.86 20.03
CA LYS A 197 13.64 12.15 21.48
C LYS A 197 12.98 10.99 22.25
N MET A 198 11.96 10.37 21.65
CA MET A 198 11.32 9.16 22.14
C MET A 198 11.07 8.19 20.99
N CYS A 199 11.44 6.92 21.16
CA CYS A 199 11.16 5.85 20.20
C CYS A 199 10.15 4.87 20.81
N VAL A 200 9.01 4.66 20.17
CA VAL A 200 7.99 3.71 20.59
C VAL A 200 7.99 2.52 19.63
N VAL A 201 8.22 1.32 20.15
CA VAL A 201 8.22 0.10 19.35
C VAL A 201 6.99 -0.74 19.65
N MET A 202 6.12 -0.90 18.65
CA MET A 202 4.92 -1.73 18.72
C MET A 202 5.18 -3.12 18.12
N LYS A 203 5.14 -4.15 18.96
CA LYS A 203 5.28 -5.56 18.56
C LYS A 203 4.60 -6.51 19.55
N ARG A 204 4.37 -7.76 19.15
CA ARG A 204 3.64 -8.75 19.98
C ARG A 204 4.42 -9.27 21.19
N SER A 205 5.72 -9.47 21.03
CA SER A 205 6.61 -10.09 22.03
C SER A 205 8.05 -9.69 21.74
N MET A 206 9.03 -10.18 22.51
CA MET A 206 10.46 -9.97 22.25
C MET A 206 11.06 -10.81 21.11
N ALA A 207 10.24 -11.54 20.34
CA ALA A 207 10.69 -12.35 19.20
C ALA A 207 11.54 -11.56 18.18
N THR A 208 12.51 -12.25 17.61
CA THR A 208 13.44 -11.72 16.60
C THR A 208 12.76 -11.51 15.25
N GLY A 209 13.44 -10.79 14.35
CA GLY A 209 12.95 -10.49 13.01
C GLY A 209 13.24 -11.61 12.02
N TYR A 210 13.48 -11.25 10.76
CA TYR A 210 13.84 -12.22 9.72
C TYR A 210 15.28 -12.68 9.87
N SER A 211 16.18 -11.79 10.33
CA SER A 211 17.59 -12.10 10.55
C SER A 211 17.85 -13.06 11.72
N GLY A 212 16.89 -13.23 12.63
CA GLY A 212 17.05 -14.04 13.84
C GLY A 212 17.92 -13.39 14.93
N ILE A 213 18.33 -12.13 14.76
CA ILE A 213 19.18 -11.40 15.72
C ILE A 213 18.31 -10.60 16.69
N GLU A 214 18.77 -10.46 17.92
CA GLU A 214 18.21 -9.52 18.89
C GLU A 214 18.45 -8.06 18.46
N ASN A 215 17.66 -7.15 19.02
CA ASN A 215 17.70 -5.75 18.63
C ASN A 215 17.99 -4.86 19.85
N PRO A 216 19.21 -4.28 19.95
CA PRO A 216 19.60 -3.37 21.02
C PRO A 216 18.70 -2.13 21.14
N LEU A 217 17.97 -1.75 20.09
CA LEU A 217 17.00 -0.65 20.14
C LEU A 217 16.05 -0.80 21.33
N PHE A 218 15.60 -2.01 21.62
CA PHE A 218 14.57 -2.28 22.64
C PHE A 218 15.03 -2.00 24.07
N TYR A 219 16.35 -1.81 24.26
CA TYR A 219 16.99 -1.60 25.55
C TYR A 219 17.56 -0.19 25.71
N LYS A 220 17.48 0.67 24.69
CA LYS A 220 17.94 2.07 24.78
C LYS A 220 17.02 2.89 25.68
N ASP A 221 17.60 3.86 26.40
CA ASP A 221 16.92 4.66 27.42
C ASP A 221 15.73 5.48 26.90
N ASN A 222 15.78 5.90 25.63
CA ASN A 222 14.71 6.65 24.96
C ASN A 222 13.68 5.74 24.25
N THR A 223 13.86 4.42 24.31
CA THR A 223 12.93 3.45 23.71
C THR A 223 11.87 3.01 24.70
N ARG A 224 10.63 2.90 24.22
CA ARG A 224 9.49 2.38 24.96
C ARG A 224 8.83 1.26 24.17
N MET A 225 8.59 0.13 24.83
CA MET A 225 7.95 -1.04 24.21
C MET A 225 6.44 -0.98 24.43
N LEU A 226 5.68 -1.05 23.34
CA LEU A 226 4.22 -1.14 23.37
C LEU A 226 3.80 -2.53 22.88
N PHE A 227 3.60 -3.46 23.83
CA PHE A 227 3.32 -4.84 23.50
C PHE A 227 1.86 -5.06 23.07
N GLY A 228 1.65 -5.89 22.04
CA GLY A 228 0.32 -6.32 21.62
C GLY A 228 0.19 -6.59 20.12
N ASN A 229 -1.01 -6.98 19.69
CA ASN A 229 -1.34 -7.06 18.28
C ASN A 229 -1.35 -5.63 17.68
N ALA A 230 -0.70 -5.45 16.53
CA ALA A 230 -0.61 -4.12 15.90
C ALA A 230 -1.99 -3.57 15.49
N HIS A 231 -2.95 -4.41 15.13
CA HIS A 231 -4.31 -3.97 14.80
C HIS A 231 -5.03 -3.40 16.03
N GLU A 232 -5.05 -4.15 17.12
CA GLU A 232 -5.69 -3.75 18.38
C GLU A 232 -5.03 -2.50 18.97
N LYS A 233 -3.69 -2.49 19.06
CA LYS A 233 -2.95 -1.38 19.66
C LYS A 233 -3.03 -0.10 18.83
N THR A 234 -3.07 -0.19 17.50
CA THR A 234 -3.31 1.01 16.68
C THR A 234 -4.74 1.53 16.81
N GLN A 235 -5.74 0.66 16.98
CA GLN A 235 -7.12 1.08 17.23
C GLN A 235 -7.27 1.77 18.59
N GLU A 236 -6.70 1.19 19.64
CA GLU A 236 -6.66 1.79 20.98
C GLU A 236 -5.95 3.14 20.94
N LEU A 237 -4.80 3.22 20.27
CA LEU A 237 -4.04 4.48 20.12
C LEU A 237 -4.83 5.54 19.36
N LEU A 238 -5.50 5.17 18.26
CA LEU A 238 -6.34 6.08 17.51
C LEU A 238 -7.50 6.60 18.38
N ALA A 239 -8.15 5.72 19.14
CA ALA A 239 -9.25 6.10 20.03
C ALA A 239 -8.77 7.06 21.13
N ALA A 240 -7.61 6.79 21.75
CA ALA A 240 -7.01 7.65 22.77
C ALA A 240 -6.66 9.04 22.20
N LEU A 241 -6.02 9.09 21.02
CA LEU A 241 -5.72 10.34 20.32
C LEU A 241 -6.98 11.15 19.99
N GLN A 242 -8.03 10.49 19.53
CA GLN A 242 -9.32 11.13 19.27
C GLN A 242 -10.01 11.62 20.55
N GLY A 243 -9.82 10.94 21.68
CA GLY A 243 -10.28 11.39 23.00
C GLY A 243 -9.59 12.69 23.42
N LEU A 244 -8.26 12.69 23.45
CA LEU A 244 -7.44 13.85 23.81
C LEU A 244 -7.68 15.05 22.88
N ALA A 245 -7.88 14.79 21.58
CA ALA A 245 -8.26 15.78 20.58
C ALA A 245 -9.56 16.52 20.93
N LYS A 246 -10.57 15.80 21.44
CA LYS A 246 -11.86 16.39 21.84
C LYS A 246 -11.71 17.26 23.09
N GLU A 247 -10.94 16.81 24.08
CA GLU A 247 -10.73 17.53 25.33
C GLU A 247 -9.98 18.86 25.13
N LYS A 248 -8.97 18.89 24.26
CA LYS A 248 -8.27 20.13 23.87
C LYS A 248 -9.18 21.14 23.17
N LYS A 249 -10.08 20.70 22.29
CA LYS A 249 -11.06 21.60 21.65
C LYS A 249 -12.06 22.20 22.63
N VAL A 250 -12.37 21.51 23.73
CA VAL A 250 -13.28 21.98 24.78
C VAL A 250 -12.61 23.02 25.69
N THR A 251 -11.32 22.87 26.00
CA THR A 251 -10.57 23.79 26.88
C THR A 251 -10.25 25.14 26.21
N THR A 252 -10.06 25.19 24.89
CA THR A 252 -9.81 26.44 24.15
C THR A 252 -11.05 27.30 23.89
N LYS A 253 -12.26 26.87 24.27
CA LYS A 253 -13.52 27.60 23.99
C LYS A 253 -13.87 28.71 25.01
N ASN A 254 -13.06 28.96 26.03
CA ASN A 254 -13.38 29.92 27.10
C ASN A 254 -12.77 31.33 26.95
N ASP A 255 -11.97 31.62 25.92
CA ASP A 255 -11.58 33.00 25.60
C ASP A 255 -12.43 33.56 24.45
N ALA A 256 -13.16 34.62 24.79
CA ALA A 256 -14.16 35.25 23.94
C ALA A 256 -13.53 36.02 22.76
N SER A 257 -14.12 35.81 21.58
CA SER A 257 -14.35 36.73 20.45
C SER A 257 -13.92 36.19 19.08
N THR A 258 -14.65 35.19 18.56
CA THR A 258 -14.70 34.90 17.11
C THR A 258 -16.05 34.23 16.81
N PRO A 259 -16.77 34.60 15.72
CA PRO A 259 -18.21 34.36 15.61
C PRO A 259 -18.57 32.88 15.58
N LEU A 260 -19.74 32.60 16.15
CA LEU A 260 -20.40 31.30 16.18
C LEU A 260 -20.37 30.61 14.82
N LEU A 261 -20.10 29.30 14.89
CA LEU A 261 -20.55 28.28 13.94
C LEU A 261 -20.24 28.61 12.48
N ALA A 262 -19.06 28.17 12.01
CA ALA A 262 -19.12 27.46 10.74
C ALA A 262 -19.96 26.21 11.05
N GLU A 263 -21.25 26.27 10.68
CA GLU A 263 -22.10 25.11 10.53
C GLU A 263 -21.25 23.99 9.92
N GLU A 264 -21.40 22.75 10.41
CA GLU A 264 -20.95 21.59 9.64
C GLU A 264 -21.40 21.83 8.20
N LYS A 265 -20.44 22.03 7.29
CA LYS A 265 -20.75 22.04 5.87
C LYS A 265 -21.43 20.70 5.64
N LYS A 266 -22.76 20.71 5.52
CA LYS A 266 -23.48 19.67 4.78
C LYS A 266 -22.63 19.42 3.54
N PRO A 267 -22.28 18.16 3.22
CA PRO A 267 -21.46 17.88 2.05
C PRO A 267 -22.07 18.67 0.90
N GLU A 268 -21.33 19.70 0.45
CA GLU A 268 -21.70 20.42 -0.76
C GLU A 268 -21.80 19.34 -1.82
N PRO A 269 -22.86 19.31 -2.65
CA PRO A 269 -22.95 18.34 -3.72
C PRO A 269 -21.63 18.40 -4.48
N GLU A 270 -20.86 17.30 -4.41
CA GLU A 270 -19.53 17.22 -5.01
C GLU A 270 -19.68 17.71 -6.45
N LYS A 271 -18.95 18.79 -6.78
CA LYS A 271 -18.96 19.34 -8.13
C LYS A 271 -18.61 18.19 -9.07
N VAL A 272 -19.55 17.81 -9.93
CA VAL A 272 -19.34 16.80 -10.96
C VAL A 272 -18.11 17.23 -11.75
N LYS A 273 -17.00 16.49 -11.61
CA LYS A 273 -15.73 16.80 -12.27
C LYS A 273 -16.00 16.80 -13.77
N GLU A 274 -15.76 17.93 -14.44
CA GLU A 274 -15.88 18.00 -15.89
C GLU A 274 -14.73 17.24 -16.52
N TYR A 275 -15.06 16.30 -17.40
CA TYR A 275 -14.08 15.41 -18.04
C TYR A 275 -13.97 15.72 -19.53
N PRO A 276 -12.80 15.46 -20.15
CA PRO A 276 -12.65 15.59 -21.59
C PRO A 276 -13.66 14.73 -22.37
N PRO A 277 -13.99 15.12 -23.61
CA PRO A 277 -14.90 14.35 -24.46
C PRO A 277 -14.33 12.94 -24.70
N ALA A 278 -15.23 11.95 -24.67
CA ALA A 278 -14.84 10.54 -24.67
C ALA A 278 -14.25 10.10 -26.03
N LEU A 279 -13.02 9.59 -26.01
CA LEU A 279 -12.39 8.95 -27.17
C LEU A 279 -12.93 7.53 -27.38
N LYS A 280 -13.10 6.79 -26.27
CA LYS A 280 -13.62 5.42 -26.22
C LYS A 280 -14.38 5.20 -24.92
N THR A 281 -15.39 4.33 -24.96
CA THR A 281 -16.22 3.98 -23.79
C THR A 281 -15.87 2.59 -23.27
N ILE A 282 -15.64 2.47 -21.97
CA ILE A 282 -15.37 1.23 -21.26
C ILE A 282 -16.64 0.79 -20.52
N GLY A 283 -17.05 -0.45 -20.73
CA GLY A 283 -18.22 -1.08 -20.14
C GLY A 283 -17.86 -2.06 -19.03
N VAL A 284 -18.54 -1.94 -17.88
CA VAL A 284 -18.41 -2.88 -16.76
C VAL A 284 -19.77 -3.51 -16.47
N LEU A 285 -19.78 -4.82 -16.30
CA LEU A 285 -20.98 -5.61 -16.07
C LEU A 285 -21.02 -6.14 -14.63
N ASP A 286 -22.20 -6.51 -14.16
CA ASP A 286 -22.36 -7.22 -12.90
C ASP A 286 -21.81 -8.66 -13.02
N GLU A 287 -20.76 -8.96 -12.27
CA GLU A 287 -20.10 -10.27 -12.24
C GLU A 287 -20.81 -11.28 -11.33
N THR A 288 -21.82 -10.82 -10.58
CA THR A 288 -22.35 -11.56 -9.44
C THR A 288 -23.63 -12.36 -9.74
N LYS A 289 -24.25 -12.15 -10.91
CA LYS A 289 -25.54 -12.76 -11.26
C LYS A 289 -25.45 -14.26 -11.56
N ASN A 290 -24.30 -14.74 -12.04
CA ASN A 290 -24.11 -16.12 -12.50
C ASN A 290 -22.80 -16.76 -11.98
N SER A 291 -22.23 -16.22 -10.91
CA SER A 291 -20.94 -16.65 -10.38
C SER A 291 -20.84 -16.38 -8.87
N ASP A 292 -20.01 -17.16 -8.18
CA ASP A 292 -19.58 -16.88 -6.79
C ASP A 292 -18.56 -15.72 -6.72
N GLU A 293 -18.24 -15.11 -7.87
CA GLU A 293 -17.41 -13.91 -7.95
C GLU A 293 -18.13 -12.71 -7.30
N THR A 294 -17.43 -12.07 -6.36
CA THR A 294 -17.92 -10.91 -5.60
C THR A 294 -17.20 -9.62 -5.94
N ARG A 295 -16.12 -9.70 -6.73
CA ARG A 295 -15.32 -8.55 -7.14
C ARG A 295 -15.92 -7.87 -8.38
N VAL A 296 -15.58 -6.60 -8.54
CA VAL A 296 -15.89 -5.77 -9.71
C VAL A 296 -14.63 -5.55 -10.54
N ALA A 297 -14.76 -5.50 -11.86
CA ALA A 297 -13.60 -5.45 -12.77
C ALA A 297 -12.75 -4.17 -12.65
N ILE A 298 -13.30 -3.11 -12.06
CA ILE A 298 -12.60 -1.84 -11.85
C ILE A 298 -13.06 -1.16 -10.57
N ALA A 299 -12.13 -0.59 -9.81
CA ALA A 299 -12.42 0.17 -8.60
C ALA A 299 -12.70 1.66 -8.92
N PRO A 300 -13.50 2.38 -8.10
CA PRO A 300 -13.90 3.77 -8.37
C PRO A 300 -12.71 4.74 -8.58
N ASN A 301 -11.66 4.62 -7.76
CA ASN A 301 -10.47 5.46 -7.86
C ASN A 301 -9.69 5.29 -9.18
N VAL A 302 -9.86 4.16 -9.87
CA VAL A 302 -9.27 3.93 -11.19
C VAL A 302 -10.10 4.59 -12.29
N VAL A 303 -11.43 4.63 -12.14
CA VAL A 303 -12.35 5.30 -13.08
C VAL A 303 -11.94 6.77 -13.28
N SER A 304 -11.68 7.49 -12.19
CA SER A 304 -11.22 8.90 -12.23
C SER A 304 -10.02 9.10 -13.15
N LYS A 305 -8.99 8.24 -13.02
CA LYS A 305 -7.75 8.33 -13.79
C LYS A 305 -7.98 8.09 -15.27
N PHE A 306 -8.83 7.13 -15.62
CA PHE A 306 -9.15 6.85 -17.02
C PHE A 306 -10.06 7.92 -17.63
N ARG A 307 -10.96 8.52 -16.84
CA ARG A 307 -11.75 9.67 -17.28
C ARG A 307 -10.86 10.89 -17.55
N ASP A 308 -9.83 11.13 -16.74
CA ASP A 308 -8.81 12.18 -16.99
C ASP A 308 -8.02 11.92 -18.28
N MET A 309 -7.83 10.66 -18.67
CA MET A 309 -7.21 10.26 -19.93
C MET A 309 -8.16 10.30 -21.15
N GLY A 310 -9.43 10.68 -20.98
CA GLY A 310 -10.41 10.78 -22.07
C GLY A 310 -11.22 9.53 -22.38
N PHE A 311 -11.19 8.50 -21.53
CA PHE A 311 -12.10 7.35 -21.64
C PHE A 311 -13.42 7.65 -20.94
N ALA A 312 -14.55 7.16 -21.44
CA ALA A 312 -15.83 7.15 -20.73
C ALA A 312 -16.11 5.81 -20.07
N PHE A 313 -16.98 5.81 -19.05
CA PHE A 313 -17.43 4.60 -18.38
C PHE A 313 -18.95 4.47 -18.45
N VAL A 314 -19.40 3.26 -18.75
CA VAL A 314 -20.79 2.83 -18.63
C VAL A 314 -20.81 1.56 -17.79
N MET A 315 -21.64 1.54 -16.74
CA MET A 315 -21.64 0.43 -15.78
C MET A 315 -23.06 0.00 -15.43
N GLU A 316 -23.24 -1.29 -15.29
CA GLU A 316 -24.48 -1.87 -14.78
C GLU A 316 -24.68 -1.51 -13.31
N ARG A 317 -25.89 -1.09 -12.95
CA ARG A 317 -26.25 -0.72 -11.58
C ARG A 317 -26.01 -1.87 -10.61
N GLY A 318 -25.36 -1.59 -9.47
CA GLY A 318 -25.12 -2.55 -8.40
C GLY A 318 -23.95 -3.52 -8.63
N CYS A 319 -23.21 -3.41 -9.74
CA CYS A 319 -22.09 -4.31 -10.05
C CYS A 319 -20.95 -4.25 -9.01
N GLY A 320 -20.85 -3.15 -8.26
CA GLY A 320 -19.85 -2.94 -7.22
C GLY A 320 -20.30 -3.29 -5.79
N ASP A 321 -21.58 -3.60 -5.57
CA ASP A 321 -22.15 -3.67 -4.22
C ASP A 321 -21.52 -4.81 -3.39
N LYS A 322 -21.36 -6.00 -3.98
CA LYS A 322 -20.69 -7.13 -3.30
C LYS A 322 -19.19 -6.91 -3.09
N ALA A 323 -18.60 -5.96 -3.82
CA ALA A 323 -17.21 -5.53 -3.66
C ALA A 323 -17.06 -4.35 -2.67
N SER A 324 -18.12 -3.99 -1.93
CA SER A 324 -18.16 -2.83 -1.04
C SER A 324 -17.97 -1.48 -1.73
N PHE A 325 -18.30 -1.40 -3.02
CA PHE A 325 -18.30 -0.15 -3.81
C PHE A 325 -19.71 0.18 -4.31
N PRO A 326 -20.54 0.88 -3.50
CA PRO A 326 -21.85 1.33 -3.93
C PRO A 326 -21.78 2.26 -5.15
N ASP A 327 -22.82 2.20 -5.99
CA ASP A 327 -23.03 3.01 -7.20
C ASP A 327 -22.65 4.49 -7.07
N ARG A 328 -22.92 5.10 -5.91
CA ARG A 328 -22.63 6.51 -5.65
C ARG A 328 -21.17 6.87 -5.89
N TYR A 329 -20.24 5.96 -5.58
CA TYR A 329 -18.81 6.20 -5.80
C TYR A 329 -18.45 6.20 -7.28
N TYR A 330 -19.12 5.40 -8.11
CA TYR A 330 -18.90 5.41 -9.55
C TYR A 330 -19.54 6.64 -10.22
N ALA A 331 -20.72 7.04 -9.77
CA ALA A 331 -21.41 8.21 -10.29
C ALA A 331 -20.61 9.51 -10.08
N VAL A 332 -20.04 9.68 -8.88
CA VAL A 332 -19.16 10.82 -8.55
C VAL A 332 -17.92 10.86 -9.45
N GLU A 333 -17.36 9.69 -9.76
CA GLU A 333 -16.18 9.55 -10.62
C GLU A 333 -16.50 9.66 -12.13
N GLY A 334 -17.74 10.06 -12.50
CA GLY A 334 -18.12 10.33 -13.88
C GLY A 334 -18.50 9.10 -14.69
N CYS A 335 -18.88 8.02 -14.02
CA CYS A 335 -19.45 6.85 -14.67
C CYS A 335 -20.94 7.01 -14.96
N LYS A 336 -21.37 6.60 -16.16
CA LYS A 336 -22.79 6.48 -16.50
C LYS A 336 -23.33 5.13 -16.02
N LEU A 337 -24.26 5.16 -15.06
CA LEU A 337 -24.94 3.96 -14.58
C LEU A 337 -26.15 3.63 -15.48
N VAL A 338 -26.31 2.36 -15.82
CA VAL A 338 -27.42 1.82 -16.62
C VAL A 338 -28.05 0.62 -15.90
N ASP A 339 -29.32 0.36 -16.15
CA ASP A 339 -30.08 -0.67 -15.40
C ASP A 339 -29.97 -2.07 -16.03
N THR A 340 -29.51 -2.17 -17.28
CA THR A 340 -29.44 -3.44 -18.02
C THR A 340 -28.05 -3.70 -18.64
N PRO A 341 -27.61 -4.98 -18.70
CA PRO A 341 -26.33 -5.33 -19.32
C PRO A 341 -26.31 -5.05 -20.82
N GLU A 342 -27.45 -5.15 -21.51
CA GLU A 342 -27.58 -4.83 -22.94
C GLU A 342 -27.23 -3.38 -23.25
N GLU A 343 -27.56 -2.44 -22.34
CA GLU A 343 -27.20 -1.04 -22.47
C GLU A 343 -25.68 -0.81 -22.35
N VAL A 344 -25.03 -1.55 -21.45
CA VAL A 344 -23.56 -1.55 -21.32
C VAL A 344 -22.93 -2.01 -22.64
N TYR A 345 -23.38 -3.14 -23.18
CA TYR A 345 -22.87 -3.70 -24.44
C TYR A 345 -23.09 -2.77 -25.64
N LYS A 346 -24.21 -2.04 -25.70
CA LYS A 346 -24.49 -1.08 -26.78
C LYS A 346 -23.69 0.21 -26.69
N ALA A 347 -23.35 0.66 -25.48
CA ALA A 347 -22.64 1.91 -25.28
C ALA A 347 -21.11 1.76 -25.29
N ALA A 348 -20.58 0.61 -24.87
CA ALA A 348 -19.14 0.40 -24.72
C ALA A 348 -18.42 0.09 -26.05
N ASP A 349 -17.19 0.57 -26.20
CA ASP A 349 -16.20 0.10 -27.18
C ASP A 349 -15.34 -1.03 -26.61
N VAL A 350 -15.07 -0.98 -25.30
CA VAL A 350 -14.25 -1.95 -24.56
C VAL A 350 -15.09 -2.56 -23.45
N ILE A 351 -15.19 -3.88 -23.36
CA ILE A 351 -15.85 -4.58 -22.25
C ILE A 351 -14.76 -5.18 -21.35
N ILE A 352 -14.83 -4.90 -20.06
CA ILE A 352 -13.95 -5.50 -19.04
C ILE A 352 -14.77 -6.43 -18.14
N LYS A 353 -14.35 -7.69 -18.08
CA LYS A 353 -14.95 -8.72 -17.21
C LYS A 353 -13.89 -9.52 -16.45
N ILE A 354 -14.26 -10.00 -15.28
CA ILE A 354 -13.47 -10.97 -14.50
C ILE A 354 -13.86 -12.39 -14.90
N ASN A 355 -15.15 -12.70 -14.96
CA ASN A 355 -15.59 -14.02 -15.40
C ASN A 355 -15.40 -14.17 -16.92
N THR A 356 -15.24 -15.43 -17.35
CA THR A 356 -15.24 -15.78 -18.78
C THR A 356 -16.57 -15.43 -19.45
N LEU A 357 -16.56 -15.33 -20.78
CA LEU A 357 -17.74 -15.00 -21.56
C LEU A 357 -18.74 -16.16 -21.57
N THR A 358 -20.01 -15.82 -21.35
CA THR A 358 -21.16 -16.72 -21.52
C THR A 358 -21.76 -16.59 -22.92
N ASP A 359 -22.57 -17.55 -23.35
CA ASP A 359 -23.27 -17.49 -24.65
C ASP A 359 -24.18 -16.24 -24.79
N GLN A 360 -24.73 -15.76 -23.66
CA GLN A 360 -25.50 -14.51 -23.63
C GLN A 360 -24.61 -13.27 -23.78
N ASP A 361 -23.38 -13.30 -23.28
CA ASP A 361 -22.42 -12.23 -23.56
C ASP A 361 -22.08 -12.21 -25.06
N PHE A 362 -21.91 -13.38 -25.69
CA PHE A 362 -21.66 -13.47 -27.13
C PHE A 362 -22.76 -12.90 -28.00
N SER A 363 -24.03 -13.09 -27.65
CA SER A 363 -25.13 -12.54 -28.44
C SER A 363 -25.18 -11.01 -28.37
N ASN A 364 -24.73 -10.42 -27.26
CA ASN A 364 -24.71 -8.98 -27.05
C ASN A 364 -23.45 -8.28 -27.60
N LEU A 365 -22.34 -9.01 -27.77
CA LEU A 365 -21.11 -8.46 -28.34
C LEU A 365 -21.27 -8.05 -29.82
N ARG A 366 -20.71 -6.88 -30.17
CA ARG A 366 -20.71 -6.29 -31.51
C ARG A 366 -19.33 -6.37 -32.14
N ARG A 367 -19.28 -6.41 -33.47
CA ARG A 367 -18.03 -6.44 -34.22
C ARG A 367 -17.22 -5.16 -33.98
N GLY A 368 -15.91 -5.30 -33.72
CA GLY A 368 -15.01 -4.17 -33.46
C GLY A 368 -14.92 -3.74 -31.98
N GLN A 369 -15.66 -4.39 -31.08
CA GLN A 369 -15.46 -4.21 -29.64
C GLN A 369 -14.23 -4.97 -29.15
N VAL A 370 -13.52 -4.38 -28.19
CA VAL A 370 -12.43 -5.05 -27.48
C VAL A 370 -12.98 -5.67 -26.21
N VAL A 371 -12.65 -6.93 -25.94
CA VAL A 371 -13.07 -7.61 -24.70
C VAL A 371 -11.85 -8.03 -23.92
N VAL A 372 -11.79 -7.62 -22.66
CA VAL A 372 -10.72 -7.95 -21.71
C VAL A 372 -11.32 -8.84 -20.63
N THR A 373 -10.96 -10.12 -20.65
CA THR A 373 -11.47 -11.15 -19.73
C THR A 373 -10.51 -12.34 -19.68
N TYR A 374 -10.71 -13.25 -18.72
CA TYR A 374 -10.03 -14.52 -18.64
C TYR A 374 -10.71 -15.59 -19.51
N LEU A 375 -10.03 -16.05 -20.57
CA LEU A 375 -10.58 -17.05 -21.51
C LEU A 375 -10.25 -18.51 -21.18
N TRP A 376 -9.13 -18.74 -20.48
CA TRP A 376 -8.60 -20.07 -20.14
C TRP A 376 -8.62 -21.07 -21.33
N PRO A 377 -7.86 -20.79 -22.42
CA PRO A 377 -7.99 -21.51 -23.70
C PRO A 377 -7.87 -23.03 -23.63
N ALA A 378 -7.04 -23.54 -22.72
CA ALA A 378 -6.83 -24.98 -22.55
C ALA A 378 -8.07 -25.70 -21.97
N PHE A 379 -8.90 -24.98 -21.22
CA PHE A 379 -10.10 -25.52 -20.56
C PHE A 379 -11.38 -25.23 -21.33
N ASN A 380 -11.37 -24.24 -22.24
CA ASN A 380 -12.53 -23.81 -23.03
C ASN A 380 -12.24 -23.78 -24.55
N PRO A 381 -11.97 -24.92 -25.20
CA PRO A 381 -11.62 -24.96 -26.62
C PRO A 381 -12.78 -24.56 -27.54
N GLU A 382 -14.03 -24.84 -27.16
CA GLU A 382 -15.22 -24.46 -27.94
C GLU A 382 -15.46 -22.95 -27.91
N LEU A 383 -15.26 -22.31 -26.75
CA LEU A 383 -15.30 -20.86 -26.60
C LEU A 383 -14.32 -20.16 -27.56
N LEU A 384 -13.11 -20.71 -27.69
CA LEU A 384 -12.08 -20.20 -28.58
C LEU A 384 -12.48 -20.30 -30.06
N LYS A 385 -13.11 -21.42 -30.46
CA LYS A 385 -13.63 -21.60 -31.83
C LYS A 385 -14.74 -20.61 -32.14
N THR A 386 -15.66 -20.38 -31.20
CA THR A 386 -16.75 -19.41 -31.33
C THR A 386 -16.22 -17.98 -31.45
N LEU A 387 -15.19 -17.62 -30.67
CA LEU A 387 -14.50 -16.33 -30.79
C LEU A 387 -13.80 -16.17 -32.14
N ALA A 388 -13.15 -17.22 -32.65
CA ALA A 388 -12.44 -17.17 -33.92
C ALA A 388 -13.38 -17.06 -35.15
N ALA A 389 -14.65 -17.49 -35.01
CA ALA A 389 -15.65 -17.46 -36.07
C ALA A 389 -16.37 -16.11 -36.22
N LYS A 390 -16.21 -15.18 -35.26
CA LYS A 390 -16.92 -13.89 -35.18
C LYS A 390 -15.97 -12.73 -35.48
#